data_AF-A0A3B0RGY5-F1
#
_entry.id   AF-A0A3B0RGY5-F1
#
_cell.length_a   1.000
_cell.length_b   1.000
_cell.length_c   1.000
_cell.angle_alpha   90.00
_cell.angle_beta   90.00
_cell.angle_gamma   90.00
#
_symmetry.space_group_name_H-M   'P 1'
#
loop_
_entity.id
_entity.type
_entity.pdbx_description
1 polymer ?
#
loop_
_entity_poly.entity_id
_entity_poly.type
_entity_poly.pdbx_seq_one_letter_code
_entity_poly.pdbx_strand_id
1 'polypeptide(L)'
;LARKYLSQARKQLGKKEAFYIALEKALHNYLKAKLLVETSDISKERIAEILQNRNVDEATINDFKTVLDNCDYARYTPSTDVMMQQEYDKAKEIITKIDKQL
;
A
#
# COMPACT_ATOMS: atom_id res chain seq x y z
N LEU A 1 10.33 5.18 -7.68
CA LEU A 1 10.42 4.98 -6.22
C LEU A 1 9.61 3.76 -5.74
N ALA A 2 8.35 3.59 -6.16
CA ALA A 2 7.50 2.44 -5.84
C ALA A 2 8.17 1.05 -5.94
N ARG A 3 8.94 0.79 -7.01
CA ARG A 3 9.67 -0.47 -7.21
C ARG A 3 10.65 -0.82 -6.08
N LYS A 4 11.22 0.19 -5.40
CA LYS A 4 12.14 0.00 -4.27
C LYS A 4 11.40 -0.61 -3.07
N TYR A 5 10.29 0.01 -2.68
CA TYR A 5 9.47 -0.44 -1.56
C TYR A 5 8.84 -1.80 -1.82
N LEU A 6 8.29 -2.01 -3.02
CA LEU A 6 7.57 -3.23 -3.38
C LEU A 6 8.50 -4.38 -3.84
N SER A 7 9.81 -4.23 -3.73
CA SER A 7 10.77 -5.23 -4.25
C SER A 7 10.62 -6.59 -3.56
N GLN A 8 10.36 -6.61 -2.25
CA GLN A 8 10.17 -7.85 -1.49
C GLN A 8 8.83 -8.51 -1.79
N ALA A 9 7.74 -7.73 -1.85
CA ALA A 9 6.42 -8.24 -2.23
C ALA A 9 6.48 -8.94 -3.60
N ARG A 10 7.16 -8.34 -4.57
CA ARG A 10 7.35 -8.94 -5.90
C ARG A 10 8.01 -10.32 -5.85
N LYS A 11 9.01 -10.51 -4.99
CA LYS A 11 9.73 -11.79 -4.86
C LYS A 11 8.88 -12.90 -4.23
N GLN A 12 7.79 -12.54 -3.57
CA GLN A 12 6.91 -13.47 -2.87
C GLN A 12 5.63 -13.79 -3.66
N LEU A 13 5.47 -13.30 -4.89
CA LEU A 13 4.38 -13.71 -5.77
C LEU A 13 4.33 -15.25 -5.88
N GLY A 14 3.13 -15.82 -5.83
CA GLY A 14 2.91 -17.26 -5.74
C GLY A 14 2.95 -17.82 -4.32
N LYS A 15 3.38 -17.03 -3.32
CA LYS A 15 3.44 -17.41 -1.91
C LYS A 15 2.53 -16.50 -1.10
N LYS A 16 1.22 -16.78 -1.11
CA LYS A 16 0.16 -15.94 -0.52
C LYS A 16 0.55 -15.23 0.78
N GLU A 17 0.87 -16.00 1.82
CA GLU A 17 1.13 -15.44 3.15
C GLU A 17 2.36 -14.53 3.15
N ALA A 18 3.47 -14.99 2.56
CA ALA A 18 4.69 -14.20 2.44
C ALA A 18 4.49 -12.95 1.58
N PHE A 19 3.65 -13.03 0.53
CA PHE A 19 3.30 -11.91 -0.34
C PHE A 19 2.58 -10.82 0.43
N TYR A 20 1.47 -11.13 1.11
CA TYR A 20 0.68 -10.11 1.79
C TYR A 20 1.41 -9.51 3.00
N ILE A 21 2.22 -10.30 3.72
CA ILE A 21 3.11 -9.77 4.78
C ILE A 21 4.14 -8.79 4.18
N ALA A 22 4.74 -9.13 3.04
CA ALA A 22 5.72 -8.26 2.38
C ALA A 22 5.07 -7.02 1.76
N LEU A 23 3.86 -7.12 1.25
CA LEU A 23 3.10 -6.01 0.68
C LEU A 23 2.70 -4.99 1.75
N GLU A 24 2.12 -5.44 2.87
CA GLU A 24 1.77 -4.59 4.01
C GLU A 24 3.01 -3.85 4.55
N LYS A 25 4.12 -4.58 4.79
CA LYS A 25 5.39 -3.97 5.22
C LYS A 25 5.89 -2.93 4.23
N ALA A 26 5.76 -3.18 2.93
CA ALA A 26 6.18 -2.23 1.90
C ALA A 26 5.34 -0.95 1.94
N LEU A 27 4.02 -1.06 2.10
CA LEU A 27 3.11 0.08 2.22
C LEU A 27 3.41 0.90 3.49
N HIS A 28 3.58 0.26 4.65
CA HIS A 28 3.93 0.96 5.90
C HIS A 28 5.29 1.66 5.81
N ASN A 29 6.30 1.00 5.24
CA ASN A 29 7.63 1.62 5.07
C ASN A 29 7.59 2.80 4.10
N TYR A 30 6.76 2.73 3.05
CA TYR A 30 6.53 3.85 2.16
C TYR A 30 5.91 5.03 2.89
N LEU A 31 4.81 4.81 3.62
CA LEU A 31 4.12 5.85 4.39
C LEU A 31 5.05 6.50 5.42
N LYS A 32 5.75 5.70 6.21
CA LYS A 32 6.74 6.19 7.19
C LYS A 32 7.76 7.12 6.54
N ALA A 33 8.32 6.71 5.40
CA ALA A 33 9.34 7.49 4.71
C ALA A 33 8.80 8.76 4.03
N LYS A 34 7.62 8.69 3.39
CA LYS A 34 7.06 9.81 2.61
C LYS A 34 6.30 10.80 3.49
N LEU A 35 5.61 10.31 4.52
CA LEU A 35 4.79 11.13 5.42
C LEU A 35 5.51 11.53 6.71
N LEU A 36 6.68 10.95 7.00
CA LEU A 36 7.46 11.22 8.21
C LEU A 36 6.66 10.92 9.49
N VAL A 37 5.92 9.81 9.49
CA VAL A 37 5.08 9.35 10.61
C VAL A 37 5.70 8.15 11.32
N GLU A 38 5.43 8.02 12.62
CA GLU A 38 5.80 6.82 13.38
C GLU A 38 4.80 5.69 13.14
N THR A 39 5.21 4.44 13.40
CA THR A 39 4.36 3.27 13.17
C THR A 39 3.07 3.32 13.99
N SER A 40 3.12 3.88 15.21
CA SER A 40 1.95 4.08 16.08
C SER A 40 0.91 5.02 15.49
N ASP A 41 1.33 5.92 14.59
CA ASP A 41 0.47 6.94 13.99
C ASP A 41 -0.13 6.48 12.65
N ILE A 42 0.21 5.28 12.19
CA ILE A 42 -0.31 4.73 10.93
C ILE A 42 -1.69 4.12 11.17
N SER A 43 -2.71 4.99 11.21
CA SER A 43 -4.12 4.59 11.01
C SER A 43 -4.63 5.05 9.66
N LYS A 44 -5.66 4.39 9.12
CA LYS A 44 -6.24 4.76 7.80
C LYS A 44 -6.75 6.20 7.83
N GLU A 45 -7.32 6.62 8.95
CA GLU A 45 -7.85 7.96 9.19
C GLU A 45 -6.73 8.99 9.24
N ARG A 46 -5.67 8.73 10.02
CA ARG A 46 -4.54 9.66 10.17
C ARG A 46 -3.78 9.83 8.87
N ILE A 47 -3.55 8.74 8.13
CA ILE A 47 -2.87 8.80 6.83
C ILE A 47 -3.71 9.59 5.82
N ALA A 48 -5.03 9.38 5.81
CA ALA A 48 -5.92 10.14 4.93
C ALA A 48 -5.90 11.65 5.25
N GLU A 49 -5.95 12.01 6.54
CA GLU A 49 -5.86 13.39 6.99
C GLU A 49 -4.53 14.04 6.55
N ILE A 50 -3.40 13.34 6.74
CA ILE A 50 -2.08 13.85 6.32
C ILE A 50 -2.01 14.03 4.81
N LEU A 51 -2.49 13.06 4.02
CA LEU A 51 -2.51 13.15 2.57
C LEU A 51 -3.40 14.30 2.07
N GLN A 52 -4.56 14.48 2.69
CA GLN A 52 -5.48 15.58 2.38
C GLN A 52 -4.84 16.94 2.70
N ASN A 53 -4.19 17.07 3.86
CA ASN A 53 -3.47 18.29 4.25
C ASN A 53 -2.29 18.61 3.32
N ARG A 54 -1.82 17.63 2.55
CA ARG A 54 -0.80 17.79 1.50
C ARG A 54 -1.38 17.93 0.09
N ASN A 55 -2.69 18.17 -0.03
CA ASN A 55 -3.41 18.36 -1.29
C ASN A 55 -3.39 17.15 -2.25
N VAL A 56 -3.23 15.93 -1.72
CA VAL A 56 -3.50 14.71 -2.51
C VAL A 56 -5.00 14.63 -2.75
N ASP A 57 -5.38 14.30 -3.99
CA ASP A 57 -6.78 14.24 -4.36
C ASP A 57 -7.54 13.13 -3.62
N GLU A 58 -8.81 13.37 -3.36
CA GLU A 58 -9.66 12.47 -2.57
C GLU A 58 -9.79 11.08 -3.21
N ALA A 59 -9.79 10.99 -4.55
CA ALA A 59 -9.87 9.70 -5.24
C ALA A 59 -8.60 8.87 -5.00
N THR A 60 -7.41 9.48 -5.05
CA THR A 60 -6.14 8.81 -4.71
C THR A 60 -6.09 8.38 -3.24
N ILE A 61 -6.62 9.19 -2.33
CA ILE A 61 -6.72 8.83 -0.91
C ILE A 61 -7.66 7.64 -0.71
N ASN A 62 -8.81 7.62 -1.39
CA ASN A 62 -9.77 6.52 -1.30
C ASN A 62 -9.23 5.24 -1.93
N ASP A 63 -8.58 5.33 -3.09
CA ASP A 63 -7.86 4.20 -3.70
C ASP A 63 -6.82 3.61 -2.74
N PHE A 64 -6.09 4.48 -2.03
CA PHE A 64 -5.09 4.07 -1.05
C PHE A 64 -5.72 3.31 0.13
N LYS A 65 -6.82 3.81 0.70
CA LYS A 65 -7.57 3.11 1.75
C LYS A 65 -8.02 1.71 1.28
N THR A 66 -8.57 1.63 0.07
CA THR A 66 -9.00 0.35 -0.51
C THR A 66 -7.83 -0.63 -0.66
N VAL A 67 -6.64 -0.19 -1.03
CA VAL A 67 -5.46 -1.07 -1.11
C VAL A 67 -5.08 -1.62 0.27
N LEU A 68 -5.14 -0.80 1.33
CA LEU A 68 -4.89 -1.28 2.69
C LEU A 68 -5.96 -2.29 3.13
N ASP A 69 -7.23 -1.99 2.91
CA ASP A 69 -8.36 -2.89 3.22
C ASP A 69 -8.23 -4.23 2.49
N ASN A 70 -7.91 -4.20 1.20
CA ASN A 70 -7.70 -5.41 0.40
C ASN A 70 -6.53 -6.25 0.93
N CYS A 71 -5.43 -5.60 1.34
CA CYS A 71 -4.28 -6.29 1.90
C CYS A 71 -4.61 -6.98 3.22
N ASP A 72 -5.41 -6.34 4.08
CA ASP A 72 -5.91 -6.93 5.32
C ASP A 72 -6.81 -8.14 5.04
N TYR A 73 -7.81 -7.95 4.19
CA TYR A 73 -8.79 -8.97 3.85
C TYR A 73 -8.14 -10.21 3.22
N ALA A 74 -7.24 -10.00 2.25
CA ALA A 74 -6.61 -11.07 1.50
C ALA A 74 -5.69 -11.97 2.34
N ARG A 75 -5.25 -11.54 3.53
CA ARG A 75 -4.57 -12.42 4.48
C ARG A 75 -5.47 -13.58 4.91
N TYR A 76 -6.77 -13.31 5.10
CA TYR A 76 -7.73 -14.25 5.67
C TYR A 76 -8.57 -15.00 4.63
N THR A 77 -8.55 -14.58 3.36
CA THR A 77 -9.35 -15.22 2.29
C THR A 77 -8.49 -15.96 1.29
N PRO A 78 -8.99 -16.99 0.59
CA PRO A 78 -8.27 -17.59 -0.53
C PRO A 78 -7.87 -16.52 -1.56
N SER A 79 -6.64 -16.60 -2.08
CA SER A 79 -6.13 -15.71 -3.12
C SER A 79 -5.45 -16.51 -4.21
N THR A 80 -5.65 -16.11 -5.46
CA THR A 80 -4.95 -16.70 -6.62
C THR A 80 -3.70 -15.88 -6.97
N ASP A 81 -2.83 -16.46 -7.77
CA ASP A 81 -1.65 -15.76 -8.30
C ASP A 81 -2.03 -14.52 -9.12
N VAL A 82 -3.14 -14.59 -9.86
CA VAL A 82 -3.67 -13.46 -10.63
C VAL A 82 -4.11 -12.34 -9.70
N MET A 83 -4.82 -12.67 -8.61
CA MET A 83 -5.22 -11.67 -7.61
C MET A 83 -4.00 -11.02 -6.95
N MET A 84 -2.99 -11.81 -6.57
CA MET A 84 -1.76 -11.25 -5.99
C MET A 84 -1.05 -10.30 -6.97
N GLN A 85 -0.99 -10.64 -8.25
CA GLN A 85 -0.40 -9.76 -9.27
C GLN A 85 -1.20 -8.45 -9.42
N GLN A 86 -2.54 -8.53 -9.44
CA GLN A 86 -3.41 -7.36 -9.51
C GLN A 86 -3.24 -6.44 -8.29
N GLU A 87 -3.21 -7.00 -7.08
CA GLU A 87 -2.98 -6.23 -5.85
C GLU A 87 -1.58 -5.59 -5.83
N TYR A 88 -0.56 -6.29 -6.32
CA TYR A 88 0.78 -5.74 -6.47
C TYR A 88 0.81 -4.52 -7.41
N ASP A 89 0.18 -4.66 -8.58
CA ASP A 89 0.15 -3.59 -9.58
C ASP A 89 -0.67 -2.39 -9.11
N LYS A 90 -1.79 -2.63 -8.43
CA LYS A 90 -2.60 -1.57 -7.80
C LYS A 90 -1.80 -0.82 -6.73
N ALA A 91 -1.12 -1.52 -5.82
CA ALA A 91 -0.26 -0.88 -4.82
C ALA A 91 0.83 -0.02 -5.46
N LYS A 92 1.45 -0.51 -6.54
CA LYS A 92 2.47 0.23 -7.29
C LYS A 92 1.90 1.49 -7.96
N GLU A 93 0.70 1.40 -8.54
CA GLU A 93 0.00 2.53 -9.14
C GLU A 93 -0.27 3.62 -8.10
N ILE A 94 -0.84 3.24 -6.95
CA ILE A 94 -1.22 4.20 -5.91
C ILE A 94 -0.01 4.89 -5.29
N ILE A 95 1.06 4.16 -4.99
CA ILE A 95 2.32 4.78 -4.54
C ILE A 95 2.80 5.81 -5.58
N THR A 96 2.69 5.47 -6.87
CA THR A 96 3.12 6.37 -7.95
C THR A 96 2.19 7.59 -8.09
N LYS A 97 0.89 7.45 -7.88
CA LYS A 97 -0.08 8.58 -7.87
C LYS A 97 0.21 9.53 -6.71
N ILE A 98 0.35 9.00 -5.49
CA ILE A 98 0.68 9.79 -4.31
C ILE A 98 2.01 10.53 -4.51
N ASP A 99 3.05 9.84 -5.00
CA ASP A 99 4.36 10.46 -5.27
C ASP A 99 4.30 11.58 -6.32
N LYS A 100 3.34 11.57 -7.24
CA LYS A 100 3.18 12.63 -8.25
C LYS A 100 2.46 13.86 -7.70
N GLN A 101 1.67 13.70 -6.64
CA GLN A 101 0.86 14.76 -6.05
C GLN A 101 1.52 15.37 -4.80
N LEU A 102 2.47 14.65 -4.22
CA LEU A 102 3.31 15.09 -3.09
C LEU A 102 4.69 15.57 -3.55
#